data_AF-A0A1V0FZ79-F1
#
_entry.id   AF-A0A1V0FZ79-F1
#
_cell.length_a   1.000
_cell.length_b   1.000
_cell.length_c   1.000
_cell.angle_alpha   90.00
_cell.angle_beta   90.00
_cell.angle_gamma   90.00
#
_symmetry.space_group_name_H-M   'P 1'
#
loop_
_entity.id
_entity.type
_entity.pdbx_description
1 polymer ?
#
loop_
_entity_poly.entity_id
_entity_poly.type
_entity_poly.pdbx_seq_one_letter_code
_entity_poly.pdbx_strand_id
1 'polypeptide(L)'
;MKSNYKTLIGETKKQFREDNGIPLPAAARQNLRGAMTQLANKVQNIQTAFEVANQQETKLRRQAKKHMMIALYGETATATITDTRDPDADFQPDLSTSFPLTASNTRDEECKKPPPTSAGAGTALAADAICLCTKSATTAHDACLSSGNIGSYNMHGATAKATLATLWGKIKAECDKIVPASGQELSAATLQAAIGSYFSGGGSNWGSAMDSNLDSTARRRPQRGKT
;
A
#
# COMPACT_ATOMS: atom_id res chain seq x y z
N MET A 1 0.52 17.83 -10.31
CA MET A 1 0.16 19.14 -9.69
C MET A 1 1.33 20.12 -9.49
N LYS A 2 2.59 19.69 -9.29
CA LYS A 2 3.75 20.61 -9.13
C LYS A 2 4.02 21.54 -10.33
N SER A 3 3.64 21.15 -11.54
CA SER A 3 3.90 21.92 -12.77
C SER A 3 3.08 23.23 -12.84
N ASN A 4 1.79 23.17 -12.48
CA ASN A 4 0.88 24.31 -12.65
C ASN A 4 1.12 25.42 -11.62
N TYR A 5 1.65 25.09 -10.44
CA TYR A 5 2.05 26.09 -9.45
C TYR A 5 3.25 26.91 -9.91
N LYS A 6 4.18 26.27 -10.66
CA LYS A 6 5.35 26.93 -11.23
C LYS A 6 4.97 27.93 -12.33
N THR A 7 3.88 27.67 -13.06
CA THR A 7 3.34 28.56 -14.10
C THR A 7 2.63 29.78 -13.51
N LEU A 8 1.93 29.63 -12.38
CA LEU A 8 1.33 30.76 -11.64
C LEU A 8 2.38 31.70 -11.02
N ILE A 9 3.56 31.19 -10.71
CA ILE A 9 4.73 31.96 -10.24
C ILE A 9 5.68 32.26 -11.43
N GLY A 10 5.26 31.93 -12.65
CA GLY A 10 6.09 31.84 -13.84
C GLY A 10 6.20 33.12 -14.65
N GLU A 11 5.49 34.20 -14.28
CA GLU A 11 5.92 35.52 -14.73
C GLU A 11 7.24 35.82 -14.04
N THR A 12 8.31 35.97 -14.84
CA THR A 12 9.56 36.48 -14.30
C THR A 12 9.26 37.75 -13.51
N LYS A 13 9.83 37.90 -12.32
CA LYS A 13 9.63 39.07 -11.44
C LYS A 13 9.80 40.41 -12.18
N LYS A 14 10.51 40.42 -13.32
CA LYS A 14 10.65 41.54 -14.23
C LYS A 14 9.36 41.84 -15.02
N GLN A 15 8.80 40.85 -15.72
CA GLN A 15 7.58 40.97 -16.51
C GLN A 15 6.41 41.44 -15.65
N PHE A 16 6.17 40.79 -14.52
CA PHE A 16 5.13 41.20 -13.56
C PHE A 16 5.30 42.66 -13.11
N ARG A 17 6.54 43.12 -12.87
CA ARG A 17 6.80 44.50 -12.45
C ARG A 17 6.56 45.50 -13.59
N GLU A 18 6.91 45.13 -14.82
CA GLU A 18 6.70 45.96 -16.01
C GLU A 18 5.20 46.09 -16.32
N ASP A 19 4.46 44.97 -16.34
CA ASP A 19 3.02 44.93 -16.63
C ASP A 19 2.17 45.66 -15.58
N ASN A 20 2.67 45.72 -14.34
CA ASN A 20 1.97 46.38 -13.22
C ASN A 20 2.57 47.74 -12.85
N GLY A 21 3.48 48.31 -13.66
CA GLY A 21 4.05 49.64 -13.44
C GLY A 21 4.76 49.82 -12.09
N ILE A 22 5.47 48.80 -11.62
CA ILE A 22 6.20 48.81 -10.35
C ILE A 22 7.61 49.44 -10.56
N PRO A 23 7.99 50.48 -9.79
CA PRO A 23 7.39 50.91 -8.53
C PRO A 23 6.18 51.83 -8.68
N LEU A 24 5.14 51.52 -7.92
CA LEU A 24 3.91 52.31 -7.87
C LEU A 24 4.17 53.74 -7.33
N PRO A 25 3.45 54.76 -7.82
CA PRO A 25 3.46 56.11 -7.26
C PRO A 25 3.13 56.12 -5.76
N ALA A 26 3.62 57.12 -5.01
CA ALA A 26 3.48 57.15 -3.53
C ALA A 26 2.02 57.09 -3.04
N ALA A 27 1.12 57.84 -3.68
CA ALA A 27 -0.31 57.82 -3.36
C ALA A 27 -0.96 56.44 -3.62
N ALA A 28 -0.62 55.80 -4.76
CA ALA A 28 -1.10 54.46 -5.08
C ALA A 28 -0.56 53.41 -4.10
N ARG A 29 0.71 53.51 -3.70
CA ARG A 29 1.30 52.65 -2.65
C ARG A 29 0.54 52.79 -1.33
N GLN A 30 0.19 54.00 -0.93
CA GLN A 30 -0.48 54.24 0.35
C GLN A 30 -1.92 53.69 0.34
N ASN A 31 -2.64 53.88 -0.77
CA ASN A 31 -4.01 53.38 -0.94
C ASN A 31 -4.08 51.85 -1.05
N LEU A 32 -3.12 51.23 -1.74
CA LEU A 32 -3.12 49.78 -1.97
C LEU A 32 -2.45 48.98 -0.84
N ARG A 33 -1.68 49.61 0.05
CA ARG A 33 -0.90 48.92 1.10
C ARG A 33 -1.78 47.99 1.94
N GLY A 34 -2.93 48.46 2.40
CA GLY A 34 -3.84 47.65 3.23
C GLY A 34 -4.37 46.42 2.50
N ALA A 35 -4.88 46.60 1.28
CA ALA A 35 -5.39 45.52 0.45
C ALA A 35 -4.30 44.50 0.08
N MET A 36 -3.11 44.98 -0.29
CA MET A 36 -1.97 44.12 -0.62
C MET A 36 -1.45 43.34 0.59
N THR A 37 -1.42 43.97 1.78
CA THR A 37 -1.08 43.26 3.03
C THR A 37 -2.09 42.16 3.33
N GLN A 38 -3.40 42.43 3.18
CA GLN A 38 -4.43 41.41 3.38
C GLN A 38 -4.30 40.26 2.38
N LEU A 39 -4.03 40.57 1.11
CA LEU A 39 -3.82 39.56 0.08
C LEU A 39 -2.57 38.72 0.39
N ALA A 40 -1.44 39.34 0.73
CA ALA A 40 -0.22 38.64 1.11
C ALA A 40 -0.45 37.70 2.31
N ASN A 41 -1.16 38.17 3.33
CA ASN A 41 -1.51 37.34 4.49
C ASN A 41 -2.40 36.16 4.11
N LYS A 42 -3.39 36.36 3.24
CA LYS A 42 -4.25 35.27 2.73
C LYS A 42 -3.45 34.24 1.93
N VAL A 43 -2.57 34.69 1.04
CA VAL A 43 -1.70 33.82 0.25
C VAL A 43 -0.79 33.02 1.17
N GLN A 44 -0.16 33.66 2.16
CA GLN A 44 0.70 32.98 3.12
C GLN A 44 -0.07 31.91 3.91
N ASN A 45 -1.29 32.22 4.36
CA ASN A 45 -2.12 31.26 5.08
C ASN A 45 -2.50 30.04 4.20
N ILE A 46 -2.88 30.28 2.94
CA ILE A 46 -3.19 29.21 1.99
C ILE A 46 -1.95 28.37 1.70
N GLN A 47 -0.80 29.00 1.48
CA GLN A 47 0.44 28.30 1.22
C GLN A 47 0.85 27.41 2.39
N THR A 48 0.82 27.94 3.62
CA THR A 48 1.10 27.15 4.83
C THR A 48 0.12 25.99 4.98
N ALA A 49 -1.18 26.22 4.79
CA ALA A 49 -2.19 25.17 4.88
C ALA A 49 -1.99 24.08 3.82
N PHE A 50 -1.64 24.48 2.60
CA PHE A 50 -1.34 23.56 1.50
C PHE A 50 -0.08 22.71 1.79
N GLU A 51 0.99 23.33 2.28
CA GLU A 51 2.22 22.63 2.66
C GLU A 51 1.96 21.60 3.76
N VAL A 52 1.19 21.96 4.79
CA VAL A 52 0.78 21.04 5.87
C VAL A 52 -0.05 19.88 5.31
N ALA A 53 -1.05 20.17 4.48
CA ALA A 53 -1.90 19.14 3.88
C ALA A 53 -1.08 18.17 3.01
N ASN A 54 -0.16 18.69 2.19
CA ASN A 54 0.69 17.89 1.33
C ASN A 54 1.69 17.02 2.13
N GLN A 55 2.23 17.53 3.24
CA GLN A 55 3.05 16.73 4.16
C GLN A 55 2.25 15.61 4.81
N GLN A 56 1.03 15.90 5.25
CA GLN A 56 0.14 14.92 5.86
C GLN A 56 -0.27 13.82 4.85
N GLU A 57 -0.62 14.19 3.63
CA GLU A 57 -0.93 13.25 2.54
C GLU A 57 0.26 12.31 2.29
N THR A 58 1.46 12.87 2.15
CA THR A 58 2.69 12.09 1.92
C THR A 58 2.93 11.10 3.05
N LYS A 59 2.75 11.52 4.31
CA LYS A 59 2.88 10.65 5.48
C LYS A 59 1.88 9.50 5.45
N LEU A 60 0.61 9.78 5.17
CA LEU A 60 -0.44 8.78 5.10
C LEU A 60 -0.20 7.77 3.98
N ARG A 61 0.28 8.23 2.81
CA ARG A 61 0.63 7.34 1.69
C ARG A 61 1.76 6.38 2.05
N ARG A 62 2.78 6.84 2.78
CA ARG A 62 3.86 5.97 3.28
C ARG A 62 3.36 4.93 4.26
N GLN A 63 2.50 5.32 5.20
CA GLN A 63 1.87 4.40 6.16
C GLN A 63 1.02 3.36 5.45
N ALA A 64 0.15 3.79 4.53
CA ALA A 64 -0.69 2.89 3.75
C ALA A 64 0.15 1.84 2.99
N LYS A 65 1.20 2.29 2.30
CA LYS A 65 2.14 1.39 1.62
C LYS A 65 2.80 0.40 2.57
N LYS A 66 3.29 0.85 3.72
CA LYS A 66 3.89 -0.03 4.73
C LYS A 66 2.92 -1.11 5.16
N HIS A 67 1.67 -0.74 5.50
CA HIS A 67 0.64 -1.70 5.89
C HIS A 67 0.28 -2.68 4.75
N MET A 68 0.14 -2.20 3.52
CA MET A 68 -0.14 -3.07 2.36
C MET A 68 0.99 -4.05 2.09
N MET A 69 2.25 -3.60 2.17
CA MET A 69 3.40 -4.47 1.99
C MET A 69 3.53 -5.48 3.12
N ILE A 70 3.28 -5.09 4.38
CA ILE A 70 3.24 -6.02 5.52
C ILE A 70 2.15 -7.07 5.31
N ALA A 71 0.94 -6.67 4.91
CA ALA A 71 -0.14 -7.61 4.62
C ALA A 71 0.20 -8.57 3.48
N LEU A 72 0.94 -8.10 2.46
CA LEU A 72 1.32 -8.91 1.31
C LEU A 72 2.47 -9.88 1.62
N TYR A 73 3.55 -9.40 2.24
CA TYR A 73 4.82 -10.12 2.38
C TYR A 73 5.21 -10.49 3.81
N GLY A 74 4.46 -10.02 4.80
CA GLY A 74 4.76 -10.18 6.22
C GLY A 74 5.78 -9.16 6.74
N GLU A 75 5.92 -9.11 8.07
CA GLU A 75 6.79 -8.13 8.74
C GLU A 75 8.28 -8.34 8.44
N THR A 76 8.75 -9.59 8.40
CA THR A 76 10.17 -9.90 8.16
C THR A 76 10.64 -9.39 6.79
N ALA A 77 9.87 -9.63 5.74
CA ALA A 77 10.20 -9.18 4.38
C ALA A 77 10.12 -7.65 4.22
N THR A 78 9.43 -6.97 5.13
CA THR A 78 9.15 -5.52 5.04
C THR A 78 9.84 -4.70 6.12
N ALA A 79 10.71 -5.31 6.92
CA ALA A 79 11.44 -4.65 8.01
C ALA A 79 12.26 -3.42 7.54
N THR A 80 12.66 -3.38 6.27
CA THR A 80 13.42 -2.26 5.69
C THR A 80 12.55 -1.10 5.19
N ILE A 81 11.22 -1.20 5.25
CA ILE A 81 10.32 -0.10 4.89
C ILE A 81 10.36 0.97 5.97
N THR A 82 10.99 2.09 5.64
CA THR A 82 11.08 3.26 6.51
C THR A 82 9.98 4.28 6.21
N ASP A 83 9.68 5.11 7.21
CA ASP A 83 8.71 6.21 7.11
C ASP A 83 9.22 7.39 6.24
N THR A 84 10.43 7.29 5.71
CA THR A 84 11.08 8.27 4.82
C THR A 84 11.13 7.82 3.37
N ARG A 85 10.83 6.55 3.08
CA ARG A 85 10.85 6.00 1.73
C ARG A 85 9.81 6.71 0.85
N ASP A 86 10.15 6.87 -0.43
CA ASP A 86 9.22 7.39 -1.41
C ASP A 86 7.96 6.47 -1.46
N PRO A 87 6.75 7.01 -1.20
CA PRO A 87 5.53 6.23 -1.32
C PRO A 87 5.28 5.72 -2.75
N ASP A 88 5.89 6.33 -3.77
CA ASP A 88 5.67 5.96 -5.18
C ASP A 88 6.75 5.05 -5.77
N ALA A 89 7.90 4.91 -5.11
CA ALA A 89 8.97 4.03 -5.59
C ALA A 89 8.61 2.55 -5.45
N ASP A 90 8.89 1.71 -6.43
CA ASP A 90 8.59 0.28 -6.30
C ASP A 90 9.25 -0.36 -5.06
N PHE A 91 8.53 -1.30 -4.44
CA PHE A 91 9.02 -2.13 -3.35
C PHE A 91 8.99 -3.59 -3.78
N GLN A 92 10.16 -4.20 -3.90
CA GLN A 92 10.33 -5.62 -4.12
C GLN A 92 11.31 -6.12 -3.05
N PRO A 93 10.83 -6.86 -2.03
CA PRO A 93 11.72 -7.43 -1.03
C PRO A 93 12.51 -8.61 -1.60
N ASP A 94 13.68 -8.88 -1.04
CA ASP A 94 14.38 -10.14 -1.31
C ASP A 94 13.69 -11.29 -0.57
N LEU A 95 12.76 -11.93 -1.27
CA LEU A 95 11.99 -13.05 -0.74
C LEU A 95 12.81 -14.35 -0.63
N SER A 96 13.98 -14.44 -1.25
CA SER A 96 14.80 -15.65 -1.20
C SER A 96 15.31 -15.97 0.21
N THR A 97 15.32 -14.95 1.09
CA THR A 97 15.74 -15.06 2.49
C THR A 97 14.61 -14.73 3.46
N SER A 98 13.63 -13.93 3.04
CA SER A 98 12.62 -13.34 3.93
C SER A 98 11.18 -13.80 3.69
N PHE A 99 10.95 -14.80 2.81
CA PHE A 99 9.60 -15.31 2.56
C PHE A 99 8.84 -15.64 3.87
N PRO A 100 7.54 -15.28 3.98
CA PRO A 100 6.76 -15.40 5.22
C PRO A 100 6.29 -16.84 5.55
N LEU A 101 7.16 -17.83 5.34
CA LEU A 101 7.01 -19.20 5.83
C LEU A 101 8.31 -19.62 6.50
N THR A 102 8.24 -20.55 7.45
CA THR A 102 9.45 -21.01 8.15
C THR A 102 10.35 -21.82 7.22
N ALA A 103 9.75 -22.41 6.18
CA ALA A 103 10.45 -23.17 5.13
C ALA A 103 11.27 -24.33 5.72
N SER A 104 10.77 -24.88 6.83
CA SER A 104 11.42 -25.94 7.60
C SER A 104 10.54 -27.19 7.69
N ASN A 105 9.29 -27.13 7.25
CA ASN A 105 8.35 -28.25 7.29
C ASN A 105 7.84 -28.62 5.90
N THR A 106 7.02 -29.67 5.83
CA THR A 106 6.29 -29.97 4.59
C THR A 106 5.28 -28.85 4.32
N ARG A 107 4.83 -28.74 3.06
CA ARG A 107 3.81 -27.77 2.68
C ARG A 107 2.58 -27.84 3.58
N ASP A 108 2.07 -29.05 3.84
CA ASP A 108 0.84 -29.20 4.62
C ASP A 108 1.03 -28.81 6.08
N GLU A 109 2.24 -28.97 6.65
CA GLU A 109 2.53 -28.46 7.99
C GLU A 109 2.68 -26.94 8.02
N GLU A 110 3.35 -26.33 7.02
CA GLU A 110 3.45 -24.85 6.91
C GLU A 110 2.09 -24.18 6.65
N CYS A 111 1.19 -24.89 5.96
CA CYS A 111 -0.12 -24.39 5.56
C CYS A 111 -1.26 -24.75 6.53
N LYS A 112 -0.96 -25.46 7.62
CA LYS A 112 -1.91 -25.58 8.72
C LYS A 112 -2.09 -24.21 9.38
N LYS A 113 -3.29 -23.99 9.92
CA LYS A 113 -3.61 -22.77 10.69
C LYS A 113 -2.52 -22.56 11.75
N PRO A 114 -1.77 -21.44 11.70
CA PRO A 114 -0.74 -21.18 12.69
C PRO A 114 -1.41 -20.91 14.04
N PRO A 115 -0.75 -21.25 15.15
CA PRO A 115 -1.08 -20.63 16.42
C PRO A 115 -1.02 -19.10 16.30
N PRO A 116 -1.86 -18.36 17.04
CA PRO A 116 -2.07 -16.91 16.89
C PRO A 116 -0.81 -16.01 17.07
N THR A 117 0.34 -16.59 17.41
CA THR A 117 1.60 -15.90 17.69
C THR A 117 2.77 -16.36 16.83
N SER A 118 2.54 -17.18 15.79
CA SER A 118 3.62 -17.78 14.99
C SER A 118 3.64 -17.27 13.54
N ALA A 119 4.84 -17.28 12.94
CA ALA A 119 4.99 -17.13 11.50
C ALA A 119 4.42 -18.36 10.77
N GLY A 120 3.68 -18.16 9.68
CA GLY A 120 3.03 -19.22 8.92
C GLY A 120 1.89 -18.70 8.03
N ALA A 121 1.15 -19.59 7.37
CA ALA A 121 -0.01 -19.22 6.56
C ALA A 121 -1.03 -18.39 7.39
N GLY A 122 -1.58 -17.31 6.84
CA GLY A 122 -2.53 -16.44 7.51
C GLY A 122 -1.91 -15.19 8.15
N THR A 123 -0.57 -15.05 8.10
CA THR A 123 0.13 -13.82 8.50
C THR A 123 0.50 -12.91 7.32
N ALA A 124 0.49 -13.45 6.09
CA ALA A 124 0.79 -12.72 4.87
C ALA A 124 0.06 -13.36 3.66
N LEU A 125 -0.46 -12.51 2.76
CA LEU A 125 -1.17 -12.98 1.56
C LEU A 125 -0.29 -13.82 0.63
N ALA A 126 1.02 -13.54 0.55
CA ALA A 126 1.94 -14.35 -0.24
C ALA A 126 2.08 -15.78 0.30
N ALA A 127 2.06 -15.96 1.63
CA ALA A 127 2.05 -17.30 2.25
C ALA A 127 0.73 -18.01 1.96
N ASP A 128 -0.40 -17.30 2.13
CA ASP A 128 -1.74 -17.83 1.82
C ASP A 128 -1.84 -18.28 0.37
N ALA A 129 -1.38 -17.46 -0.57
CA ALA A 129 -1.38 -17.77 -1.99
C ALA A 129 -0.53 -19.01 -2.30
N ILE A 130 0.64 -19.17 -1.67
CA ILE A 130 1.42 -20.41 -1.81
C ILE A 130 0.60 -21.61 -1.30
N CYS A 131 -0.04 -21.48 -0.15
CA CYS A 131 -0.86 -22.53 0.45
C CYS A 131 -2.17 -22.82 -0.30
N LEU A 132 -2.65 -21.93 -1.14
CA LEU A 132 -3.85 -22.15 -1.95
C LEU A 132 -3.49 -22.63 -3.36
N CYS A 133 -2.43 -22.07 -3.94
CA CYS A 133 -2.13 -22.20 -5.36
C CYS A 133 -1.09 -23.27 -5.69
N THR A 134 -0.40 -23.85 -4.70
CA THR A 134 0.61 -24.88 -4.94
C THR A 134 0.16 -26.27 -4.51
N LYS A 135 0.59 -27.27 -5.28
CA LYS A 135 0.34 -28.69 -5.03
C LYS A 135 1.14 -29.19 -3.83
N SER A 136 0.54 -30.06 -3.03
CA SER A 136 1.33 -30.92 -2.14
C SER A 136 2.17 -31.89 -3.00
N ALA A 137 3.28 -32.40 -2.47
CA ALA A 137 4.15 -33.33 -3.20
C ALA A 137 3.46 -34.66 -3.58
N THR A 138 2.25 -34.93 -3.06
CA THR A 138 1.53 -36.19 -3.18
C THR A 138 0.17 -36.10 -3.89
N THR A 139 -0.29 -34.91 -4.29
CA THR A 139 -1.62 -34.73 -4.90
C THR A 139 -1.65 -33.70 -6.04
N ALA A 140 -2.71 -33.77 -6.87
CA ALA A 140 -2.90 -32.88 -8.01
C ALA A 140 -3.98 -31.81 -7.74
N HIS A 141 -3.65 -30.69 -7.13
CA HIS A 141 -4.49 -29.47 -7.23
C HIS A 141 -3.68 -28.17 -7.27
N ASP A 142 -3.85 -27.41 -8.35
CA ASP A 142 -3.56 -25.97 -8.38
C ASP A 142 -4.93 -25.27 -8.33
N ALA A 143 -5.42 -24.91 -7.13
CA ALA A 143 -6.77 -24.33 -6.99
C ALA A 143 -6.92 -22.94 -7.63
N CYS A 144 -5.80 -22.32 -8.02
CA CYS A 144 -5.75 -20.96 -8.55
C CYS A 144 -5.73 -20.88 -10.08
N LEU A 145 -5.62 -22.01 -10.79
CA LEU A 145 -5.56 -22.02 -12.25
C LEU A 145 -6.63 -22.94 -12.84
N SER A 146 -7.27 -22.49 -13.92
CA SER A 146 -8.17 -23.31 -14.73
C SER A 146 -7.41 -24.31 -15.63
N SER A 147 -6.14 -24.02 -15.95
CA SER A 147 -5.23 -24.89 -16.70
C SER A 147 -3.76 -24.59 -16.37
N GLY A 148 -2.88 -25.60 -16.40
CA GLY A 148 -1.46 -25.47 -16.06
C GLY A 148 -1.14 -25.82 -14.60
N ASN A 149 0.10 -25.55 -14.17
CA ASN A 149 0.50 -25.69 -12.77
C ASN A 149 1.47 -24.58 -12.32
N ILE A 150 1.29 -24.11 -11.08
CA ILE A 150 2.29 -23.25 -10.42
C ILE A 150 3.52 -24.10 -10.06
N GLY A 151 3.26 -25.33 -9.62
CA GLY A 151 4.25 -26.35 -9.28
C GLY A 151 3.95 -27.02 -7.94
N SER A 152 4.68 -28.10 -7.66
CA SER A 152 4.72 -28.76 -6.36
C SER A 152 6.07 -28.50 -5.72
N TYR A 153 6.14 -28.37 -4.39
CA TYR A 153 7.44 -28.37 -3.73
C TYR A 153 7.40 -28.87 -2.30
N ASN A 154 8.51 -29.46 -1.88
CA ASN A 154 8.80 -29.71 -0.47
C ASN A 154 9.33 -28.42 0.14
N MET A 155 8.54 -27.77 1.00
CA MET A 155 8.90 -26.53 1.69
C MET A 155 9.96 -26.71 2.80
N HIS A 156 10.82 -27.71 2.66
CA HIS A 156 11.82 -28.11 3.64
C HIS A 156 13.21 -28.16 3.00
N GLY A 157 14.22 -27.76 3.77
CA GLY A 157 15.63 -27.84 3.39
C GLY A 157 16.25 -26.49 3.01
N ALA A 158 17.56 -26.51 2.75
CA ALA A 158 18.38 -25.30 2.65
C ALA A 158 17.96 -24.31 1.54
N THR A 159 17.27 -24.77 0.51
CA THR A 159 16.85 -23.94 -0.66
C THR A 159 15.35 -23.61 -0.65
N ALA A 160 14.64 -23.95 0.43
CA ALA A 160 13.19 -23.86 0.47
C ALA A 160 12.69 -22.42 0.26
N LYS A 161 13.33 -21.41 0.87
CA LYS A 161 12.93 -19.99 0.68
C LYS A 161 13.16 -19.46 -0.73
N ALA A 162 14.30 -19.77 -1.35
CA ALA A 162 14.55 -19.43 -2.75
C ALA A 162 13.51 -20.06 -3.70
N THR A 163 13.07 -21.28 -3.35
CA THR A 163 12.01 -21.94 -4.10
C THR A 163 10.66 -21.27 -3.90
N LEU A 164 10.30 -20.91 -2.65
CA LEU A 164 9.08 -20.16 -2.36
C LEU A 164 9.03 -18.84 -3.11
N ALA A 165 10.15 -18.11 -3.18
CA ALA A 165 10.26 -16.89 -3.98
C ALA A 165 10.00 -17.16 -5.48
N THR A 166 10.50 -18.28 -6.02
CA THR A 166 10.25 -18.70 -7.41
C THR A 166 8.77 -19.02 -7.65
N LEU A 167 8.13 -19.77 -6.75
CA LEU A 167 6.70 -20.10 -6.85
C LEU A 167 5.83 -18.86 -6.75
N TRP A 168 6.18 -17.94 -5.85
CA TRP A 168 5.51 -16.64 -5.75
C TRP A 168 5.63 -15.84 -7.05
N GLY A 169 6.81 -15.82 -7.68
CA GLY A 169 7.00 -15.19 -8.98
C GLY A 169 6.05 -15.73 -10.05
N LYS A 170 5.79 -17.04 -10.05
CA LYS A 170 4.80 -17.66 -10.95
C LYS A 170 3.37 -17.25 -10.62
N ILE A 171 2.99 -17.25 -9.33
CA ILE A 171 1.66 -16.80 -8.89
C ILE A 171 1.42 -15.36 -9.33
N LYS A 172 2.40 -14.47 -9.10
CA LYS A 172 2.32 -13.06 -9.50
C LYS A 172 2.09 -12.93 -11.01
N ALA A 173 2.82 -13.70 -11.83
CA ALA A 173 2.65 -13.69 -13.28
C ALA A 173 1.23 -14.13 -13.73
N GLU A 174 0.57 -15.01 -12.97
CA GLU A 174 -0.82 -15.38 -13.22
C GLU A 174 -1.80 -14.30 -12.73
N CYS A 175 -1.55 -13.69 -11.58
CA CYS A 175 -2.33 -12.55 -11.08
C CYS A 175 -2.32 -11.36 -12.07
N ASP A 176 -1.17 -11.08 -12.69
CA ASP A 176 -1.01 -9.99 -13.66
C ASP A 176 -1.84 -10.20 -14.94
N LYS A 177 -2.29 -11.43 -15.22
CA LYS A 177 -3.22 -11.73 -16.33
C LYS A 177 -4.68 -11.43 -15.98
N ILE A 178 -5.02 -11.49 -14.69
CA ILE A 178 -6.39 -11.37 -14.18
C ILE A 178 -6.67 -9.92 -13.74
N VAL A 179 -5.69 -9.28 -13.11
CA VAL A 179 -5.79 -7.90 -12.63
C VAL A 179 -5.23 -6.98 -13.73
N PRO A 180 -6.08 -6.21 -14.44
CA PRO A 180 -5.58 -5.29 -15.46
C PRO A 180 -4.67 -4.23 -14.81
N ALA A 181 -3.58 -3.87 -15.50
CA ALA A 181 -2.56 -2.92 -15.04
C ALA A 181 -3.07 -1.48 -14.81
N SER A 182 -4.35 -1.19 -15.06
CA SER A 182 -4.92 0.15 -15.00
C SER A 182 -6.30 0.15 -14.35
N GLY A 183 -6.50 1.05 -13.38
CA GLY A 183 -7.82 1.63 -13.15
C GLY A 183 -8.47 1.44 -11.77
N GLN A 184 -7.92 0.65 -10.84
CA GLN A 184 -8.45 0.68 -9.48
C GLN A 184 -7.89 1.87 -8.71
N GLU A 185 -8.71 2.90 -8.58
CA GLU A 185 -8.49 3.93 -7.57
C GLU A 185 -8.42 3.25 -6.20
N LEU A 186 -7.24 3.38 -5.57
CA LEU A 186 -6.98 2.90 -4.22
C LEU A 186 -7.80 3.74 -3.24
N SER A 187 -9.04 3.32 -3.01
CA SER A 187 -9.95 3.90 -2.03
C SER A 187 -10.19 2.94 -0.88
N ALA A 188 -10.61 3.48 0.27
CA ALA A 188 -11.02 2.66 1.40
C ALA A 188 -12.16 1.69 1.03
N ALA A 189 -13.09 2.12 0.16
CA ALA A 189 -14.19 1.29 -0.30
C ALA A 189 -13.70 0.13 -1.18
N THR A 190 -12.78 0.39 -2.11
CA THR A 190 -12.18 -0.65 -2.98
C THR A 190 -11.45 -1.70 -2.14
N LEU A 191 -10.66 -1.26 -1.15
CA LEU A 191 -9.96 -2.16 -0.24
C LEU A 191 -10.92 -2.99 0.61
N GLN A 192 -11.97 -2.38 1.16
CA GLN A 192 -12.99 -3.10 1.93
C GLN A 192 -13.75 -4.13 1.08
N ALA A 193 -14.08 -3.78 -0.17
CA ALA A 193 -14.71 -4.71 -1.10
C ALA A 193 -13.80 -5.89 -1.46
N ALA A 194 -12.50 -5.63 -1.69
CA ALA A 194 -11.52 -6.68 -1.94
C ALA A 194 -11.36 -7.61 -0.73
N ILE A 195 -11.25 -7.04 0.46
CA ILE A 195 -11.21 -7.78 1.73
C ILE A 195 -12.47 -8.64 1.91
N GLY A 196 -13.65 -8.05 1.69
CA GLY A 196 -14.93 -8.76 1.78
C GLY A 196 -15.02 -9.92 0.77
N SER A 197 -14.55 -9.69 -0.46
CA SER A 197 -14.51 -10.72 -1.51
C SER A 197 -13.57 -11.87 -1.11
N TYR A 198 -12.36 -11.55 -0.64
CA TYR A 198 -11.40 -12.53 -0.15
C TYR A 198 -11.98 -13.41 0.96
N PHE A 199 -12.60 -12.80 1.98
CA PHE A 199 -13.19 -13.54 3.09
C PHE A 199 -14.46 -14.30 2.74
N SER A 200 -15.26 -13.81 1.79
CA SER A 200 -16.47 -14.50 1.32
C SER A 200 -16.16 -15.73 0.46
N GLY A 201 -15.00 -15.74 -0.21
CA GLY A 201 -14.54 -16.87 -1.02
C GLY A 201 -13.92 -18.01 -0.19
N GLY A 202 -13.51 -17.74 1.05
CA GLY A 202 -12.99 -18.74 1.97
C GLY A 202 -14.10 -19.48 2.73
N GLY A 203 -14.06 -20.81 2.76
CA GLY A 203 -14.96 -21.60 3.61
C GLY A 203 -14.83 -21.26 5.11
N SER A 204 -15.77 -21.73 5.92
CA SER A 204 -15.93 -21.43 7.36
C SER A 204 -14.67 -21.58 8.23
N ASN A 205 -13.69 -22.40 7.83
CA ASN A 205 -12.43 -22.57 8.56
C ASN A 205 -11.45 -21.38 8.40
N TRP A 206 -11.55 -20.62 7.31
CA TRP A 206 -10.70 -19.45 7.02
C TRP A 206 -11.22 -18.20 7.73
N GLY A 207 -12.54 -17.96 7.65
CA GLY A 207 -13.19 -16.82 8.29
C GLY A 207 -12.97 -16.75 9.80
N SER A 208 -13.11 -17.88 10.51
CA SER A 208 -12.93 -17.93 11.97
C SER A 208 -11.48 -17.82 12.44
N ALA A 209 -10.48 -18.06 11.58
CA ALA A 209 -9.06 -17.88 11.91
C ALA A 209 -8.60 -16.43 11.70
N MET A 210 -9.20 -15.73 10.75
CA MET A 210 -8.82 -14.35 10.41
C MET A 210 -9.63 -13.30 11.17
N ASP A 211 -10.89 -13.58 11.53
CA ASP A 211 -11.68 -12.72 12.44
C ASP A 211 -11.02 -12.54 13.82
N SER A 212 -10.24 -13.52 14.29
CA SER A 212 -9.50 -13.42 15.54
C SER A 212 -8.19 -12.61 15.45
N ASN A 213 -7.66 -12.41 14.24
CA ASN A 213 -6.38 -11.71 14.00
C ASN A 213 -6.58 -10.25 13.54
N LEU A 214 -7.77 -9.89 13.06
CA LEU A 214 -8.14 -8.50 12.85
C LEU A 214 -8.45 -7.87 14.21
N ASP A 215 -7.43 -7.24 14.81
CA ASP A 215 -7.55 -6.50 16.06
C ASP A 215 -8.81 -5.61 16.04
N SER A 216 -9.57 -5.69 17.12
CA SER A 216 -10.79 -4.92 17.44
C SER A 216 -10.64 -3.41 17.25
N THR A 217 -9.41 -2.89 17.15
CA THR A 217 -9.09 -1.49 16.86
C THR A 217 -9.39 -1.08 15.41
N ALA A 218 -9.40 -1.99 14.44
CA ALA A 218 -9.75 -1.70 13.04
C ALA A 218 -11.28 -1.54 12.82
N ARG A 219 -12.10 -2.08 13.72
CA ARG A 219 -13.57 -1.89 13.74
C ARG A 219 -13.97 -0.72 14.64
N ARG A 220 -13.38 0.46 14.47
CA ARG A 220 -14.08 1.68 14.92
C ARG A 220 -15.25 1.94 13.98
N ARG A 221 -16.41 1.37 14.35
CA ARG A 221 -17.73 1.85 13.88
C ARG A 221 -17.72 3.38 13.92
N PRO A 222 -18.26 4.09 12.92
CA PRO A 222 -18.57 5.50 13.10
C PRO A 222 -19.50 5.59 14.31
N GLN A 223 -19.05 6.26 15.37
CA GLN A 223 -19.94 6.62 16.45
C GLN A 223 -21.02 7.50 15.82
N ARG A 224 -22.23 6.94 15.68
CA ARG A 224 -23.43 7.76 15.52
C ARG A 224 -23.44 8.72 16.70
N GLY A 225 -23.28 10.00 16.41
CA GLY A 225 -23.51 11.06 17.38
C GLY A 225 -24.86 10.83 18.03
N LYS A 226 -24.86 10.71 19.35
CA LYS A 226 -26.04 10.96 20.14
C LYS A 226 -26.03 12.45 20.43
N THR A 227 -26.95 13.17 19.80
CA THR A 227 -27.58 14.37 20.36
C THR A 227 -28.24 14.04 21.68
#